data_AF-A0A250JTB9-F1
#
_entry.id   AF-A0A250JTB9-F1
#
_cell.length_a   1.000
_cell.length_b   1.000
_cell.length_c   1.000
_cell.angle_alpha   90.00
_cell.angle_beta   90.00
_cell.angle_gamma   90.00
#
_symmetry.space_group_name_H-M   'P 1'
#
loop_
_entity.id
_entity.type
_entity.pdbx_description
1 polymer ?
#
loop_
_entity_poly.entity_id
_entity_poly.type
_entity_poly.pdbx_seq_one_letter_code
_entity_poly.pdbx_strand_id
1 'polypeptide(L)'
;MATGFEDYRMEDPSLLANVREALLQSYFADFDPLFLKTQAGQSDIADHVDGRYNRCVDHVLPWLARYTKLGQTDIVELGCGTGSSTAAFAQVARHVSGYDIHAPSVHAARSRMTALKLGNVDMRVVEPAKLLESLKQDNPNGADIFVLYAVLEHQTPAERLDTLRTGWELLRPGGLMVVVDTPNRLVYFDAHTSLMPFFHLLPPELGWPYASRSPRENFRDTMAQVSAESAPMMLTRWGLGVSHHELEVALGDIEPFLVGTGFEPEILDMFPVTLDEEVLRLYVEKSGARVPAAFTRNTLNFVLRKGDNADLIARRSAPPPFRHLAEVASHRAQAQRVQELEQHLQAQAQRIRELEAHIATPPLRHQLADHLNGALKQTALHRQARRLVEWSVGRVKRGSR
;
A
#
# COMPACT_ATOMS: atom_id res chain seq x y z
N MET A 1 14.83 -10.41 -10.01
CA MET A 1 16.22 -10.46 -10.53
C MET A 1 17.13 -10.36 -9.33
N ALA A 2 18.20 -11.15 -9.25
CA ALA A 2 19.15 -11.02 -8.14
C ALA A 2 19.76 -9.61 -8.17
N THR A 3 19.62 -8.89 -7.06
CA THR A 3 20.05 -7.51 -6.87
C THR A 3 21.50 -7.42 -6.38
N GLY A 4 22.06 -8.52 -5.89
CA GLY A 4 23.39 -8.60 -5.29
C GLY A 4 23.41 -8.19 -3.81
N PHE A 5 22.26 -7.87 -3.23
CA PHE A 5 22.14 -7.54 -1.80
C PHE A 5 21.58 -8.70 -0.97
N GLU A 6 21.12 -9.78 -1.62
CA GLU A 6 20.51 -10.94 -0.95
C GLU A 6 21.46 -11.58 0.07
N ASP A 7 22.77 -11.52 -0.17
CA ASP A 7 23.81 -12.03 0.74
C ASP A 7 23.84 -11.30 2.10
N TYR A 8 23.24 -10.11 2.19
CA TYR A 8 23.14 -9.35 3.45
C TYR A 8 21.88 -9.66 4.24
N ARG A 9 20.95 -10.47 3.72
CA ARG A 9 19.71 -10.81 4.43
C ARG A 9 20.03 -11.54 5.74
N MET A 10 19.30 -11.18 6.78
CA MET A 10 19.42 -11.80 8.09
C MET A 10 18.54 -13.05 8.12
N GLU A 11 19.13 -14.19 7.76
CA GLU A 11 18.46 -15.50 7.74
C GLU A 11 19.13 -16.54 8.67
N ASP A 12 20.38 -16.28 9.10
CA ASP A 12 21.11 -17.17 10.00
C ASP A 12 20.40 -17.28 11.37
N PRO A 13 19.96 -18.48 11.79
CA PRO A 13 19.21 -18.64 13.04
C PRO A 13 19.96 -18.19 14.29
N SER A 14 21.29 -18.31 14.31
CA SER A 14 22.12 -17.89 15.44
C SER A 14 22.22 -16.37 15.50
N LEU A 15 22.37 -15.72 14.35
CA LEU A 15 22.38 -14.26 14.24
C LEU A 15 21.02 -13.68 14.66
N LEU A 16 19.93 -14.26 14.18
CA LEU A 16 18.56 -13.90 14.56
C LEU A 16 18.34 -14.04 16.06
N ALA A 17 18.80 -15.15 16.66
CA ALA A 17 18.69 -15.38 18.10
C ALA A 17 19.48 -14.33 18.91
N ASN A 18 20.71 -14.01 18.50
CA ASN A 18 21.55 -13.01 19.16
C ASN A 18 20.93 -11.60 19.12
N VAL A 19 20.42 -11.19 17.95
CA VAL A 19 19.74 -9.89 17.80
C VAL A 19 18.46 -9.86 18.63
N ARG A 20 17.68 -10.94 18.61
CA ARG A 20 16.47 -11.07 19.42
C ARG A 20 16.76 -10.94 20.92
N GLU A 21 17.78 -11.65 21.41
CA GLU A 21 18.19 -11.54 22.82
C GLU A 21 18.62 -10.11 23.16
N ALA A 22 19.46 -9.49 22.32
CA ALA A 22 19.89 -8.11 22.52
C ALA A 22 18.71 -7.13 22.60
N LEU A 23 17.69 -7.29 21.76
CA LEU A 23 16.49 -6.44 21.78
C LEU A 23 15.58 -6.72 22.99
N LEU A 24 15.43 -7.99 23.39
CA LEU A 24 14.67 -8.36 24.59
C LEU A 24 15.30 -7.82 25.88
N GLN A 25 16.63 -7.73 25.93
CA GLN A 25 17.37 -7.17 27.07
C GLN A 25 17.48 -5.64 27.03
N SER A 26 17.05 -5.00 25.95
CA SER A 26 17.13 -3.54 25.79
C SER A 26 15.75 -2.92 25.50
N TYR A 27 15.35 -2.82 24.23
CA TYR A 27 14.13 -2.14 23.81
C TYR A 27 12.85 -2.72 24.44
N PHE A 28 12.75 -4.05 24.51
CA PHE A 28 11.58 -4.73 25.06
C PHE A 28 11.70 -5.06 26.55
N ALA A 29 12.78 -4.65 27.23
CA ALA A 29 13.02 -5.03 28.62
C ALA A 29 11.92 -4.56 29.57
N ASP A 30 11.38 -3.36 29.31
CA ASP A 30 10.35 -2.72 30.13
C ASP A 30 8.92 -2.93 29.58
N PHE A 31 8.75 -3.74 28.54
CA PHE A 31 7.43 -4.02 27.97
C PHE A 31 6.67 -5.01 28.85
N ASP A 32 5.34 -4.94 28.82
CA ASP A 32 4.48 -5.89 29.55
C ASP A 32 4.77 -7.34 29.10
N PRO A 33 5.22 -8.23 30.01
CA PRO A 33 5.51 -9.62 29.67
C PRO A 33 4.30 -10.40 29.12
N LEU A 34 3.07 -9.97 29.42
CA LEU A 34 1.87 -10.55 28.83
C LEU A 34 1.67 -10.09 27.39
N PHE A 35 1.87 -8.80 27.11
CA PHE A 35 1.85 -8.28 25.74
C PHE A 35 2.87 -8.99 24.84
N LEU A 36 4.10 -9.16 25.32
CA LEU A 36 5.15 -9.82 24.54
C LEU A 36 4.79 -11.26 24.16
N LYS A 37 3.88 -11.93 24.88
CA LYS A 37 3.40 -13.30 24.55
C LYS A 37 2.24 -13.31 23.55
N THR A 38 1.61 -12.18 23.29
CA THR A 38 0.52 -12.07 22.29
C THR A 38 1.06 -12.20 20.87
N GLN A 39 0.18 -12.49 19.90
CA GLN A 39 0.54 -12.49 18.49
C GLN A 39 1.06 -11.12 18.03
N ALA A 40 0.47 -10.01 18.51
CA ALA A 40 0.91 -8.66 18.19
C ALA A 40 2.32 -8.38 18.72
N GLY A 41 2.59 -8.74 19.99
CA GLY A 41 3.93 -8.60 20.58
C GLY A 41 4.98 -9.46 19.86
N GLN A 42 4.65 -10.70 19.51
CA GLN A 42 5.58 -11.56 18.75
C GLN A 42 5.85 -11.03 17.33
N SER A 43 4.83 -10.48 16.67
CA SER A 43 4.99 -9.83 15.37
C SER A 43 5.89 -8.59 15.46
N ASP A 44 5.70 -7.76 16.50
CA ASP A 44 6.51 -6.56 16.70
C ASP A 44 7.98 -6.90 17.00
N ILE A 45 8.22 -7.95 17.80
CA ILE A 45 9.58 -8.47 18.01
C ILE A 45 10.18 -8.96 16.68
N ALA A 46 9.45 -9.75 15.89
CA ALA A 46 9.97 -10.25 14.61
C ALA A 46 10.30 -9.11 13.64
N ASP A 47 9.42 -8.12 13.50
CA ASP A 47 9.67 -6.94 12.67
C ASP A 47 10.92 -6.17 13.12
N HIS A 48 11.14 -6.06 14.43
CA HIS A 48 12.34 -5.45 14.97
C HIS A 48 13.60 -6.32 14.80
N VAL A 49 13.50 -7.65 14.91
CA VAL A 49 14.66 -8.54 14.79
C VAL A 49 15.23 -8.51 13.37
N ASP A 50 14.39 -8.80 12.38
CA ASP A 50 14.83 -8.97 11.00
C ASP A 50 13.90 -8.36 9.97
N GLY A 51 12.58 -8.30 10.20
CA GLY A 51 11.61 -7.85 9.19
C GLY A 51 11.94 -6.47 8.59
N ARG A 52 12.19 -5.46 9.43
CA ARG A 52 12.56 -4.10 8.96
C ARG A 52 13.95 -4.04 8.33
N TYR A 53 14.89 -4.82 8.84
CA TYR A 53 16.25 -4.91 8.30
C TYR A 53 16.21 -5.53 6.89
N ASN A 54 15.58 -6.69 6.75
CA ASN A 54 15.48 -7.44 5.49
C ASN A 54 14.68 -6.64 4.46
N ARG A 55 13.62 -5.93 4.86
CA ARG A 55 12.91 -5.01 3.97
C ARG A 55 13.81 -3.90 3.43
N CYS A 56 14.72 -3.36 4.24
CA CYS A 56 15.70 -2.39 3.78
C CYS A 56 16.68 -3.03 2.77
N VAL A 57 17.19 -4.22 3.07
CA VAL A 57 18.09 -4.99 2.19
C VAL A 57 17.42 -5.30 0.84
N ASP A 58 16.18 -5.78 0.87
CA ASP A 58 15.47 -6.32 -0.30
C ASP A 58 14.96 -5.22 -1.23
N HIS A 59 14.65 -4.03 -0.69
CA HIS A 59 13.97 -2.97 -1.46
C HIS A 59 14.74 -1.64 -1.49
N VAL A 60 15.25 -1.18 -0.35
CA VAL A 60 15.83 0.18 -0.23
C VAL A 60 17.26 0.22 -0.75
N LEU A 61 18.12 -0.73 -0.37
CA LEU A 61 19.50 -0.79 -0.87
C LEU A 61 19.57 -0.88 -2.41
N PRO A 62 18.87 -1.82 -3.08
CA PRO A 62 18.88 -1.90 -4.54
C PRO A 62 18.28 -0.66 -5.21
N TRP A 63 17.25 -0.05 -4.60
CA TRP A 63 16.69 1.19 -5.09
C TRP A 63 17.71 2.35 -5.05
N LEU A 64 18.44 2.51 -3.95
CA LEU A 64 19.46 3.55 -3.82
C LEU A 64 20.67 3.34 -4.73
N ALA A 65 21.01 2.08 -5.01
CA ALA A 65 22.09 1.72 -5.94
C ALA A 65 21.85 2.23 -7.38
N ARG A 66 20.62 2.62 -7.72
CA ARG A 66 20.27 3.26 -9.01
C ARG A 66 20.82 4.68 -9.16
N TYR A 67 21.10 5.34 -8.03
CA TYR A 67 21.46 6.77 -7.98
C TYR A 67 22.89 7.01 -7.51
N THR A 68 23.47 6.09 -6.74
CA THR A 68 24.84 6.21 -6.23
C THR A 68 25.48 4.85 -5.93
N LYS A 69 26.81 4.83 -5.78
CA LYS A 69 27.56 3.65 -5.33
C LYS A 69 27.66 3.64 -3.81
N LEU A 70 26.99 2.70 -3.15
CA LEU A 70 26.89 2.66 -1.68
C LEU A 70 28.23 2.36 -0.96
N GLY A 71 29.11 1.56 -1.58
CA GLY A 71 30.40 1.09 -0.99
C GLY A 71 31.36 2.17 -0.44
N GLN A 72 31.16 3.44 -0.78
CA GLN A 72 32.06 4.55 -0.41
C GLN A 72 31.33 5.72 0.26
N THR A 73 30.05 5.53 0.62
CA THR A 73 29.21 6.63 1.12
C THR A 73 29.28 6.74 2.63
N ASP A 74 29.32 7.98 3.13
CA ASP A 74 28.93 8.30 4.50
C ASP A 74 27.43 8.58 4.52
N ILE A 75 26.73 7.81 5.35
CA ILE A 75 25.28 7.91 5.51
C ILE A 75 24.98 8.53 6.85
N VAL A 76 24.08 9.51 6.87
CA VAL A 76 23.50 10.06 8.09
C VAL A 76 22.02 9.66 8.10
N GLU A 77 21.59 9.00 9.16
CA GLU A 77 20.20 8.59 9.34
C GLU A 77 19.60 9.31 10.55
N LEU A 78 18.50 10.04 10.32
CA LEU A 78 17.73 10.67 11.37
C LEU A 78 16.48 9.85 11.69
N GLY A 79 16.27 9.55 12.97
CA GLY A 79 15.21 8.63 13.42
C GLY A 79 15.64 7.16 13.29
N CYS A 80 16.88 6.84 13.67
CA CYS A 80 17.42 5.49 13.51
C CYS A 80 16.71 4.40 14.34
N GLY A 81 15.90 4.78 15.34
CA GLY A 81 15.14 3.87 16.17
C GLY A 81 16.02 2.80 16.81
N THR A 82 15.61 1.53 16.69
CA THR A 82 16.39 0.38 17.17
C THR A 82 17.52 -0.03 16.21
N GLY A 83 17.75 0.73 15.13
CA GLY A 83 18.88 0.57 14.21
C GLY A 83 18.66 -0.46 13.09
N SER A 84 17.43 -0.66 12.59
CA SER A 84 17.14 -1.78 11.66
C SER A 84 17.67 -1.47 10.28
N SER A 85 17.22 -0.34 9.73
CA SER A 85 17.74 0.26 8.51
C SER A 85 19.21 0.64 8.67
N THR A 86 19.61 1.21 9.81
CA THR A 86 21.02 1.57 10.09
C THR A 86 21.96 0.38 9.90
N ALA A 87 21.61 -0.78 10.48
CA ALA A 87 22.40 -2.01 10.33
C ALA A 87 22.45 -2.48 8.88
N ALA A 88 21.35 -2.38 8.13
CA ALA A 88 21.33 -2.74 6.71
C ALA A 88 22.22 -1.82 5.88
N PHE A 89 22.17 -0.50 6.11
CA PHE A 89 23.06 0.46 5.47
C PHE A 89 24.53 0.21 5.81
N ALA A 90 24.83 -0.17 7.05
CA ALA A 90 26.19 -0.44 7.50
C ALA A 90 26.87 -1.60 6.76
N GLN A 91 26.09 -2.53 6.18
CA GLN A 91 26.63 -3.62 5.35
C GLN A 91 27.31 -3.11 4.07
N VAL A 92 26.86 -1.96 3.56
CA VAL A 92 27.23 -1.48 2.23
C VAL A 92 27.87 -0.11 2.24
N ALA A 93 27.76 0.66 3.33
CA ALA A 93 28.30 2.00 3.46
C ALA A 93 29.74 2.00 4.00
N ARG A 94 30.47 3.10 3.75
CA ARG A 94 31.76 3.34 4.44
C ARG A 94 31.52 3.58 5.93
N HIS A 95 30.55 4.41 6.26
CA HIS A 95 30.20 4.76 7.63
C HIS A 95 28.73 5.17 7.72
N VAL A 96 28.07 4.85 8.84
CA VAL A 96 26.70 5.27 9.13
C VAL A 96 26.64 6.00 10.48
N SER A 97 26.14 7.23 10.49
CA SER A 97 25.84 7.99 11.71
C SER A 97 24.32 7.98 11.94
N GLY A 98 23.87 7.23 12.94
CA GLY A 98 22.46 7.11 13.32
C GLY A 98 22.09 8.01 14.49
N TYR A 99 21.02 8.79 14.35
CA TYR A 99 20.53 9.73 15.35
C TYR A 99 19.09 9.41 15.74
N ASP A 100 18.76 9.45 17.03
CA ASP A 100 17.38 9.38 17.51
C ASP A 100 17.20 10.19 18.80
N ILE A 101 15.96 10.59 19.09
CA ILE A 101 15.61 11.31 20.33
C ILE A 101 15.34 10.34 21.48
N HIS A 102 15.00 9.08 21.18
CA HIS A 102 14.58 8.08 22.15
C HIS A 102 15.77 7.25 22.64
N ALA A 103 16.30 7.62 23.82
CA ALA A 103 17.48 6.97 24.40
C ALA A 103 17.39 5.44 24.51
N PRO A 104 16.26 4.82 24.91
CA PRO A 104 16.13 3.35 24.91
C PRO A 104 16.27 2.72 23.52
N SER A 105 15.75 3.38 22.48
CA SER A 105 15.90 2.91 21.09
C SER A 105 17.37 2.93 20.66
N VAL A 106 18.09 4.01 20.94
CA VAL A 106 19.52 4.11 20.62
C VAL A 106 20.36 3.10 21.39
N HIS A 107 20.02 2.85 22.66
CA HIS A 107 20.67 1.79 23.43
C HIS A 107 20.48 0.43 22.77
N ALA A 108 19.24 0.09 22.38
CA ALA A 108 18.95 -1.15 21.65
C ALA A 108 19.67 -1.22 20.30
N ALA A 109 19.78 -0.11 19.58
CA ALA A 109 20.53 -0.04 18.33
C ALA A 109 22.01 -0.36 18.52
N ARG A 110 22.66 0.18 19.57
CA ARG A 110 24.06 -0.16 19.91
C ARG A 110 24.21 -1.64 20.24
N SER A 111 23.27 -2.21 20.98
CA SER A 111 23.24 -3.66 21.29
C SER A 111 23.10 -4.49 20.02
N ARG A 112 22.25 -4.08 19.08
CA ARG A 112 22.15 -4.72 17.76
C ARG A 112 23.46 -4.63 16.97
N MET A 113 24.08 -3.45 16.86
CA MET A 113 25.35 -3.31 16.12
C MET A 113 26.42 -4.23 16.70
N THR A 114 26.46 -4.37 18.04
CA THR A 114 27.36 -5.30 18.74
C THR A 114 27.06 -6.76 18.37
N ALA A 115 25.78 -7.16 18.41
CA ALA A 115 25.34 -8.52 18.05
C ALA A 115 25.67 -8.88 16.59
N LEU A 116 25.56 -7.89 15.69
CA LEU A 116 25.88 -8.02 14.27
C LEU A 116 27.37 -7.80 13.94
N LYS A 117 28.18 -7.43 14.93
CA LYS A 117 29.62 -7.10 14.78
C LYS A 117 29.88 -5.97 13.77
N LEU A 118 28.98 -5.00 13.71
CA LEU A 118 29.10 -3.81 12.85
C LEU A 118 29.89 -2.73 13.57
N GLY A 119 31.09 -2.42 13.05
CA GLY A 119 32.01 -1.44 13.64
C GLY A 119 32.09 -0.09 12.93
N ASN A 120 31.41 0.06 11.79
CA ASN A 120 31.40 1.26 10.96
C ASN A 120 30.15 2.14 11.22
N VAL A 121 29.66 2.14 12.46
CA VAL A 121 28.41 2.81 12.84
C VAL A 121 28.59 3.59 14.14
N ASP A 122 28.13 4.85 14.14
CA ASP A 122 27.97 5.65 15.34
C ASP A 122 26.49 5.86 15.66
N MET A 123 26.08 5.57 16.90
CA MET A 123 24.70 5.76 17.36
C MET A 123 24.63 6.89 18.40
N ARG A 124 23.80 7.90 18.18
CA ARG A 124 23.71 9.10 19.03
C ARG A 124 22.27 9.39 19.47
N VAL A 125 22.11 9.70 20.76
CA VAL A 125 20.88 10.28 21.29
C VAL A 125 21.00 11.79 21.16
N VAL A 126 20.04 12.44 20.52
CA VAL A 126 20.07 13.90 20.32
C VAL A 126 18.73 14.51 20.71
N GLU A 127 18.77 15.57 21.52
CA GLU A 127 17.57 16.34 21.86
C GLU A 127 17.09 17.11 20.61
N PRO A 128 15.77 17.22 20.35
CA PRO A 128 15.25 17.94 19.19
C PRO A 128 15.84 19.35 19.01
N ALA A 129 16.00 20.09 20.11
CA ALA A 129 16.53 21.45 20.10
C ALA A 129 18.01 21.57 19.70
N LYS A 130 18.80 20.50 19.83
CA LYS A 130 20.24 20.46 19.49
C LYS A 130 20.51 19.76 18.16
N LEU A 131 19.47 19.28 17.48
CA LEU A 131 19.61 18.40 16.32
C LEU A 131 20.51 18.97 15.23
N LEU A 132 20.27 20.22 14.82
CA LEU A 132 21.06 20.87 13.76
C LEU A 132 22.52 21.10 14.18
N GLU A 133 22.77 21.46 15.43
CA GLU A 133 24.13 21.66 15.94
C GLU A 133 24.91 20.34 15.94
N SER A 134 24.33 19.27 16.51
CA SER A 134 24.96 17.96 16.57
C SER A 134 25.24 17.38 15.18
N LEU A 135 24.27 17.45 14.26
CA LEU A 135 24.45 16.97 12.88
C LEU A 135 25.63 17.64 12.18
N LYS A 136 25.77 18.98 12.32
CA LYS A 136 26.87 19.74 11.70
C LYS A 136 28.22 19.45 12.36
N GLN A 137 28.26 19.36 13.69
CA GLN A 137 29.48 19.09 14.46
C GLN A 137 30.04 17.70 14.18
N ASP A 138 29.18 16.68 14.14
CA ASP A 138 29.59 15.30 13.93
C ASP A 138 29.96 14.99 12.49
N ASN A 139 29.44 15.77 11.53
CA ASN A 139 29.62 15.53 10.10
C ASN A 139 30.22 16.76 9.40
N PRO A 140 31.41 17.24 9.81
CA PRO A 140 31.99 18.50 9.31
C PRO A 140 32.33 18.45 7.81
N ASN A 141 32.48 17.26 7.24
CA ASN A 141 32.76 17.04 5.82
C ASN A 141 31.48 16.79 4.99
N GLY A 142 30.30 16.95 5.59
CA GLY A 142 29.01 16.61 4.98
C GLY A 142 28.79 15.10 4.81
N ALA A 143 27.61 14.75 4.29
CA ALA A 143 27.19 13.37 4.03
C ALA A 143 26.94 13.12 2.54
N ASP A 144 27.07 11.87 2.10
CA ASP A 144 26.71 11.46 0.74
C ASP A 144 25.23 11.08 0.67
N ILE A 145 24.65 10.55 1.76
CA ILE A 145 23.25 10.18 1.86
C ILE A 145 22.71 10.66 3.22
N PHE A 146 21.57 11.36 3.20
CA PHE A 146 20.80 11.74 4.38
C PHE A 146 19.46 11.01 4.34
N VAL A 147 19.27 10.06 5.25
CA VAL A 147 18.13 9.15 5.28
C VAL A 147 17.10 9.60 6.32
N LEU A 148 15.86 9.61 5.88
CA LEU A 148 14.65 9.90 6.64
C LEU A 148 13.69 8.73 6.46
N TYR A 149 13.83 7.71 7.32
CA TYR A 149 13.02 6.49 7.25
C TYR A 149 11.95 6.54 8.35
N ALA A 150 10.69 6.70 7.98
CA ALA A 150 9.53 6.74 8.89
C ALA A 150 9.73 7.70 10.09
N VAL A 151 10.21 8.92 9.81
CA VAL A 151 10.57 9.91 10.85
C VAL A 151 9.84 11.25 10.70
N LEU A 152 9.59 11.70 9.46
CA LEU A 152 9.09 13.06 9.21
C LEU A 152 7.66 13.25 9.73
N GLU A 153 6.85 12.20 9.70
CA GLU A 153 5.46 12.21 10.14
C GLU A 153 5.34 12.50 11.64
N HIS A 154 6.30 12.08 12.45
CA HIS A 154 6.32 12.26 13.90
C HIS A 154 6.84 13.64 14.34
N GLN A 155 7.27 14.47 13.39
CA GLN A 155 7.74 15.81 13.65
C GLN A 155 6.61 16.84 13.59
N THR A 156 6.72 17.89 14.39
CA THR A 156 5.93 19.09 14.15
C THR A 156 6.30 19.70 12.80
N PRO A 157 5.43 20.52 12.17
CA PRO A 157 5.77 21.20 10.93
C PRO A 157 7.07 22.00 11.01
N ALA A 158 7.33 22.69 12.14
CA ALA A 158 8.56 23.47 12.33
C ALA A 158 9.82 22.58 12.33
N GLU A 159 9.83 21.52 13.14
CA GLU A 159 10.94 20.57 13.21
C GLU A 159 11.19 19.87 11.87
N ARG A 160 10.12 19.59 11.13
CA ARG A 160 10.21 19.00 9.79
C ARG A 160 10.93 19.93 8.81
N LEU A 161 10.54 21.20 8.78
CA LEU A 161 11.21 22.20 7.93
C LEU A 161 12.68 22.34 8.31
N ASP A 162 13.00 22.38 9.59
CA ASP A 162 14.38 22.47 10.06
C ASP A 162 15.18 21.21 9.71
N THR A 163 14.59 20.02 9.86
CA THR A 163 15.17 18.74 9.45
C THR A 163 15.52 18.73 7.96
N LEU A 164 14.57 19.12 7.11
CA LEU A 164 14.75 19.15 5.65
C LEU A 164 15.84 20.13 5.24
N ARG A 165 15.84 21.36 5.80
CA ARG A 165 16.89 22.36 5.52
C ARG A 165 18.26 21.86 5.96
N THR A 166 18.35 21.35 7.20
CA THR A 166 19.61 20.85 7.77
C THR A 166 20.18 19.70 6.96
N GLY A 167 19.36 18.69 6.65
CA GLY A 167 19.76 17.55 5.85
C GLY A 167 20.26 18.00 4.48
N TRP A 168 19.55 18.91 3.83
CA TRP A 168 19.94 19.43 2.52
C TRP A 168 21.24 20.24 2.56
N GLU A 169 21.45 21.06 3.58
CA GLU A 169 22.70 21.80 3.81
C GLU A 169 23.88 20.84 4.00
N LEU A 170 23.69 19.77 4.78
CA LEU A 170 24.71 18.79 5.12
C LEU A 170 25.16 17.95 3.91
N LEU A 171 24.30 17.75 2.91
CA LEU A 171 24.63 16.96 1.75
C LEU A 171 25.76 17.57 0.91
N ARG A 172 26.72 16.73 0.55
CA ARG A 172 27.75 17.05 -0.46
C ARG A 172 27.10 17.25 -1.83
N PRO A 173 27.77 17.93 -2.78
CA PRO A 173 27.34 17.95 -4.17
C PRO A 173 27.15 16.53 -4.71
N GLY A 174 26.00 16.26 -5.35
CA GLY A 174 25.62 14.92 -5.81
C GLY A 174 25.05 13.99 -4.72
N GLY A 175 25.00 14.43 -3.47
CA GLY A 175 24.45 13.68 -2.35
C GLY A 175 22.92 13.52 -2.40
N LEU A 176 22.43 12.50 -1.71
CA LEU A 176 21.02 12.07 -1.74
C LEU A 176 20.31 12.39 -0.44
N MET A 177 19.16 13.07 -0.51
CA MET A 177 18.17 13.04 0.57
C MET A 177 17.15 11.95 0.24
N VAL A 178 17.00 10.98 1.13
CA VAL A 178 16.16 9.80 0.90
C VAL A 178 15.05 9.79 1.94
N VAL A 179 13.81 9.80 1.47
CA VAL A 179 12.63 9.59 2.31
C VAL A 179 12.07 8.21 2.02
N VAL A 180 11.85 7.42 3.08
CA VAL A 180 11.31 6.06 2.99
C VAL A 180 10.19 5.88 4.01
N ASP A 181 9.12 5.22 3.60
CA ASP A 181 8.02 4.80 4.46
C ASP A 181 7.31 5.93 5.24
N THR A 182 7.22 7.14 4.67
CA THR A 182 6.51 8.26 5.31
C THR A 182 5.07 8.34 4.78
N PRO A 183 4.02 8.41 5.62
CA PRO A 183 2.64 8.54 5.15
C PRO A 183 2.44 9.84 4.35
N ASN A 184 1.75 9.75 3.21
CA ASN A 184 1.40 10.93 2.42
C ASN A 184 0.11 11.58 2.94
N ARG A 185 0.11 12.90 3.15
CA ARG A 185 -1.08 13.65 3.60
C ARG A 185 -2.13 13.85 2.50
N LEU A 186 -1.79 13.61 1.23
CA LEU A 186 -2.71 13.87 0.10
C LEU A 186 -3.67 12.71 -0.20
N VAL A 187 -3.62 11.61 0.55
CA VAL A 187 -4.34 10.38 0.24
C VAL A 187 -5.70 10.34 0.95
N TYR A 188 -6.53 9.36 0.60
CA TYR A 188 -7.89 9.29 1.13
C TYR A 188 -7.97 8.39 2.37
N PHE A 189 -7.18 7.32 2.43
CA PHE A 189 -7.14 6.42 3.58
C PHE A 189 -5.90 6.63 4.45
N ASP A 190 -6.10 6.92 5.74
CA ASP A 190 -5.01 6.99 6.72
C ASP A 190 -4.57 5.59 7.15
N ALA A 191 -3.68 4.98 6.38
CA ALA A 191 -3.14 3.65 6.67
C ALA A 191 -2.11 3.63 7.82
N HIS A 192 -1.62 4.79 8.26
CA HIS A 192 -0.52 4.88 9.23
C HIS A 192 -1.04 5.11 10.65
N THR A 193 -1.82 6.16 10.89
CA THR A 193 -2.22 6.56 12.24
C THR A 193 -3.52 5.88 12.67
N SER A 194 -4.62 6.17 11.97
CA SER A 194 -5.96 5.83 12.46
C SER A 194 -6.61 4.62 11.79
N LEU A 195 -6.09 4.14 10.66
CA LEU A 195 -6.74 3.11 9.83
C LEU A 195 -8.17 3.49 9.41
N MET A 196 -8.38 4.77 9.11
CA MET A 196 -9.68 5.31 8.72
C MET A 196 -9.63 6.20 7.48
N PRO A 197 -10.71 6.27 6.69
CA PRO A 197 -10.83 7.25 5.62
C PRO A 197 -10.82 8.68 6.17
N PHE A 198 -10.03 9.55 5.54
CA PHE A 198 -9.99 11.01 5.70
C PHE A 198 -9.61 11.53 7.09
N PHE A 199 -9.19 10.66 8.02
CA PHE A 199 -8.93 11.07 9.41
C PHE A 199 -7.83 12.13 9.51
N HIS A 200 -6.75 11.97 8.76
CA HIS A 200 -5.63 12.93 8.74
C HIS A 200 -5.98 14.30 8.14
N LEU A 201 -7.17 14.45 7.55
CA LEU A 201 -7.72 15.71 7.05
C LEU A 201 -8.59 16.43 8.09
N LEU A 202 -8.91 15.76 9.21
CA LEU A 202 -9.73 16.36 10.26
C LEU A 202 -8.92 17.42 11.02
N PRO A 203 -9.52 18.57 11.36
CA PRO A 203 -8.89 19.50 12.29
C PRO A 203 -8.75 18.84 13.66
N PRO A 204 -7.69 19.13 14.45
CA PRO A 204 -7.42 18.43 15.71
C PRO A 204 -8.59 18.42 16.70
N GLU A 205 -9.38 19.49 16.74
CA GLU A 205 -10.55 19.67 17.59
C GLU A 205 -11.66 18.64 17.29
N LEU A 206 -11.69 18.14 16.05
CA LEU A 206 -12.59 17.07 15.62
C LEU A 206 -11.90 15.70 15.58
N GLY A 207 -10.64 15.65 15.15
CA GLY A 207 -9.86 14.43 15.02
C GLY A 207 -9.68 13.71 16.36
N TRP A 208 -9.36 14.45 17.43
CA TRP A 208 -9.14 13.86 18.75
C TRP A 208 -10.37 13.13 19.32
N PRO A 209 -11.56 13.75 19.46
CA PRO A 209 -12.73 13.02 19.94
C PRO A 209 -13.14 11.89 18.99
N TYR A 210 -12.89 12.04 17.68
CA TYR A 210 -13.20 11.03 16.68
C TYR A 210 -12.22 9.84 16.68
N ALA A 211 -11.02 9.98 17.26
CA ALA A 211 -10.05 8.90 17.37
C ALA A 211 -10.60 7.66 18.09
N SER A 212 -11.60 7.84 18.96
CA SER A 212 -12.37 6.77 19.60
C SER A 212 -12.98 5.74 18.61
N ARG A 213 -13.16 6.13 17.34
CA ARG A 213 -13.71 5.27 16.27
C ARG A 213 -12.66 4.48 15.50
N SER A 214 -11.38 4.73 15.76
CA SER A 214 -10.30 4.00 15.09
C SER A 214 -10.35 2.51 15.43
N PRO A 215 -10.21 1.62 14.43
CA PRO A 215 -10.02 0.20 14.67
C PRO A 215 -8.62 -0.09 15.24
N ARG A 216 -7.69 0.86 15.20
CA ARG A 216 -6.33 0.71 15.73
C ARG A 216 -6.32 0.91 17.23
N GLU A 217 -6.25 -0.19 17.97
CA GLU A 217 -6.42 -0.18 19.43
C GLU A 217 -5.40 0.71 20.16
N ASN A 218 -4.11 0.57 19.84
CA ASN A 218 -3.07 1.36 20.51
C ASN A 218 -3.23 2.88 20.30
N PHE A 219 -3.65 3.30 19.10
CA PHE A 219 -3.94 4.71 18.80
C PHE A 219 -5.14 5.20 19.59
N ARG A 220 -6.24 4.45 19.55
CA ARG A 220 -7.47 4.77 20.28
C ARG A 220 -7.20 4.89 21.78
N ASP A 221 -6.51 3.92 22.35
CA ASP A 221 -6.23 3.84 23.79
C ASP A 221 -5.29 4.96 24.24
N THR A 222 -4.31 5.32 23.40
CA THR A 222 -3.44 6.48 23.64
C THR A 222 -4.23 7.78 23.61
N MET A 223 -5.08 7.99 22.60
CA MET A 223 -5.89 9.21 22.46
C MET A 223 -6.91 9.37 23.61
N ALA A 224 -7.41 8.26 24.17
CA ALA A 224 -8.31 8.27 25.31
C ALA A 224 -7.66 8.77 26.62
N GLN A 225 -6.32 8.72 26.71
CA GLN A 225 -5.56 9.15 27.88
C GLN A 225 -5.04 10.60 27.77
N VAL A 226 -5.25 11.26 26.62
CA VAL A 226 -4.71 12.58 26.33
C VAL A 226 -5.75 13.65 26.64
N SER A 227 -5.31 14.76 27.24
CA SER A 227 -6.19 15.91 27.49
C SER A 227 -6.48 16.69 26.20
N ALA A 228 -7.60 17.43 26.16
CA ALA A 228 -7.94 18.28 25.01
C ALA A 228 -6.82 19.28 24.65
N GLU A 229 -6.12 19.81 25.65
CA GLU A 229 -4.99 20.73 25.46
C GLU A 229 -3.78 20.07 24.78
N SER A 230 -3.47 18.84 25.16
CA SER A 230 -2.31 18.10 24.61
C SER A 230 -2.62 17.36 23.31
N ALA A 231 -3.91 17.21 22.96
CA ALA A 231 -4.35 16.41 21.84
C ALA A 231 -3.80 16.86 20.47
N PRO A 232 -3.75 18.16 20.11
CA PRO A 232 -3.19 18.58 18.83
C PRO A 232 -1.73 18.18 18.65
N MET A 233 -0.93 18.34 19.71
CA MET A 233 0.47 17.92 19.71
C MET A 233 0.58 16.40 19.60
N MET A 234 -0.21 15.65 20.38
CA MET A 234 -0.16 14.20 20.35
C MET A 234 -0.57 13.63 18.98
N LEU A 235 -1.64 14.15 18.37
CA LEU A 235 -2.04 13.77 17.02
C LEU A 235 -0.92 14.05 16.00
N THR A 236 -0.30 15.22 16.11
CA THR A 236 0.86 15.58 15.25
C THR A 236 1.99 14.57 15.40
N ARG A 237 2.35 14.20 16.64
CA ARG A 237 3.43 13.24 16.93
C ARG A 237 3.10 11.81 16.52
N TRP A 238 1.83 11.43 16.45
CA TRP A 238 1.41 10.11 15.97
C TRP A 238 1.62 9.90 14.48
N GLY A 239 1.64 10.97 13.67
CA GLY A 239 1.98 10.88 12.25
C GLY A 239 0.82 11.13 11.29
N LEU A 240 0.35 12.38 11.18
CA LEU A 240 -0.71 12.78 10.23
C LEU A 240 -0.22 13.01 8.78
N GLY A 241 0.83 12.31 8.38
CA GLY A 241 1.40 12.40 7.04
C GLY A 241 2.24 13.64 6.77
N VAL A 242 2.87 13.66 5.60
CA VAL A 242 3.69 14.75 5.04
C VAL A 242 3.25 15.02 3.60
N SER A 243 3.48 16.22 3.08
CA SER A 243 3.19 16.57 1.70
C SER A 243 4.34 17.33 1.04
N HIS A 244 4.27 17.50 -0.29
CA HIS A 244 5.26 18.26 -1.06
C HIS A 244 5.40 19.71 -0.56
N HIS A 245 4.34 20.30 0.00
CA HIS A 245 4.37 21.66 0.52
C HIS A 245 5.48 21.88 1.55
N GLU A 246 5.72 20.94 2.47
CA GLU A 246 6.81 21.08 3.44
C GLU A 246 8.20 21.05 2.77
N LEU A 247 8.36 20.24 1.74
CA LEU A 247 9.59 20.17 0.96
C LEU A 247 9.80 21.49 0.19
N GLU A 248 8.76 22.03 -0.43
CA GLU A 248 8.84 23.26 -1.21
C GLU A 248 9.09 24.50 -0.33
N VAL A 249 8.49 24.56 0.86
CA VAL A 249 8.75 25.62 1.85
C VAL A 249 10.18 25.51 2.41
N ALA A 250 10.74 24.30 2.49
CA ALA A 250 12.09 24.09 2.99
C ALA A 250 13.16 24.36 1.91
N LEU A 251 12.94 23.89 0.68
CA LEU A 251 13.98 23.73 -0.35
C LEU A 251 13.69 24.50 -1.65
N GLY A 252 12.51 25.08 -1.81
CA GLY A 252 12.04 25.65 -3.08
C GLY A 252 11.50 24.57 -4.03
N ASP A 253 11.48 24.85 -5.34
CA ASP A 253 11.03 23.87 -6.33
C ASP A 253 11.89 22.59 -6.26
N ILE A 254 11.24 21.47 -5.96
CA ILE A 254 11.91 20.17 -5.76
C ILE A 254 11.97 19.32 -7.03
N GLU A 255 11.22 19.67 -8.06
CA GLU A 255 11.14 18.89 -9.29
C GLU A 255 12.51 18.68 -9.96
N PRO A 256 13.43 19.68 -10.00
CA PRO A 256 14.80 19.51 -10.53
C PRO A 256 15.70 18.58 -9.69
N PHE A 257 15.31 18.28 -8.45
CA PHE A 257 16.10 17.44 -7.53
C PHE A 257 15.53 16.03 -7.39
N LEU A 258 14.25 15.81 -7.70
CA LEU A 258 13.54 14.55 -7.45
C LEU A 258 14.02 13.42 -8.38
N VAL A 259 15.03 12.63 -8.04
CA VAL A 259 15.53 11.58 -8.96
C VAL A 259 14.82 10.23 -8.81
N GLY A 260 14.25 9.96 -7.63
CA GLY A 260 13.44 8.75 -7.37
C GLY A 260 12.04 9.12 -6.97
N THR A 261 11.04 8.44 -7.55
CA THR A 261 9.61 8.79 -7.35
C THR A 261 8.81 7.75 -6.57
N GLY A 262 9.44 6.63 -6.23
CA GLY A 262 8.80 5.50 -5.57
C GLY A 262 8.09 4.56 -6.55
N PHE A 263 7.97 4.93 -7.83
CA PHE A 263 7.46 4.04 -8.89
C PHE A 263 8.54 3.11 -9.46
N GLU A 264 9.74 3.10 -8.88
CA GLU A 264 10.74 2.10 -9.21
C GLU A 264 10.28 0.69 -8.77
N PRO A 265 10.63 -0.38 -9.51
CA PRO A 265 10.17 -1.74 -9.23
C PRO A 265 10.44 -2.21 -7.81
N GLU A 266 11.59 -1.83 -7.25
CA GLU A 266 12.03 -2.20 -5.91
C GLU A 266 11.06 -1.67 -4.84
N ILE A 267 10.58 -0.43 -5.03
CA ILE A 267 9.62 0.22 -4.14
C ILE A 267 8.18 -0.22 -4.43
N LEU A 268 7.84 -0.50 -5.69
CA LEU A 268 6.52 -1.04 -6.06
C LEU A 268 6.28 -2.45 -5.50
N ASP A 269 7.33 -3.24 -5.34
CA ASP A 269 7.26 -4.55 -4.69
C ASP A 269 6.97 -4.41 -3.19
N MET A 270 7.61 -3.43 -2.53
CA MET A 270 7.38 -3.12 -1.12
C MET A 270 6.02 -2.44 -0.86
N PHE A 271 5.64 -1.52 -1.74
CA PHE A 271 4.40 -0.73 -1.69
C PHE A 271 3.71 -0.79 -3.05
N PRO A 272 2.82 -1.77 -3.28
CA PRO A 272 2.04 -1.83 -4.50
C PRO A 272 1.11 -0.61 -4.66
N VAL A 273 0.82 -0.26 -5.92
CA VAL A 273 -0.17 0.79 -6.22
C VAL A 273 -1.56 0.36 -5.78
N THR A 274 -2.28 1.27 -5.16
CA THR A 274 -3.65 1.12 -4.66
C THR A 274 -4.62 1.94 -5.50
N LEU A 275 -5.93 1.71 -5.28
CA LEU A 275 -6.99 2.52 -5.88
C LEU A 275 -6.88 4.00 -5.50
N ASP A 276 -6.54 4.31 -4.24
CA ASP A 276 -6.41 5.69 -3.76
C ASP A 276 -5.35 6.46 -4.54
N GLU A 277 -4.21 5.84 -4.80
CA GLU A 277 -3.13 6.41 -5.60
C GLU A 277 -3.53 6.59 -7.07
N GLU A 278 -4.30 5.66 -7.64
CA GLU A 278 -4.87 5.82 -8.98
C GLU A 278 -5.82 7.01 -9.08
N VAL A 279 -6.73 7.16 -8.10
CA VAL A 279 -7.68 8.28 -8.06
C VAL A 279 -6.95 9.61 -7.86
N LEU A 280 -5.98 9.67 -6.94
CA LEU A 280 -5.19 10.87 -6.69
C LEU A 280 -4.40 11.29 -7.94
N ARG A 281 -3.74 10.34 -8.63
CA ARG A 281 -3.04 10.62 -9.89
C ARG A 281 -3.98 11.15 -10.97
N LEU A 282 -5.14 10.54 -11.13
CA LEU A 282 -6.14 11.00 -12.09
C LEU A 282 -6.62 12.43 -11.74
N TYR A 283 -6.84 12.72 -10.47
CA TYR A 283 -7.20 14.07 -10.02
C TYR A 283 -6.10 15.09 -10.35
N VAL A 284 -4.83 14.79 -10.05
CA VAL A 284 -3.69 15.67 -10.37
C VAL A 284 -3.61 15.92 -11.87
N GLU A 285 -3.73 14.87 -12.69
CA GLU A 285 -3.73 14.98 -14.16
C GLU A 285 -4.86 15.88 -14.68
N LYS A 286 -6.09 15.69 -14.19
CA LYS A 286 -7.27 16.43 -14.67
C LYS A 286 -7.36 17.86 -14.15
N SER A 287 -6.88 18.10 -12.93
CA SER A 287 -6.88 19.45 -12.34
C SER A 287 -5.75 20.32 -12.84
N GLY A 288 -4.66 19.73 -13.36
CA GLY A 288 -3.43 20.45 -13.65
C GLY A 288 -2.70 20.94 -12.39
N ALA A 289 -3.00 20.34 -11.23
CA ALA A 289 -2.32 20.65 -9.98
C ALA A 289 -0.82 20.34 -10.10
N ARG A 290 0.02 21.24 -9.58
CA ARG A 290 1.48 21.06 -9.56
C ARG A 290 1.87 20.18 -8.37
N VAL A 291 1.60 18.88 -8.49
CA VAL A 291 1.99 17.89 -7.48
C VAL A 291 3.03 16.96 -8.10
N PRO A 292 4.26 16.89 -7.55
CA PRO A 292 5.28 15.97 -8.07
C PRO A 292 4.80 14.52 -7.97
N ALA A 293 5.15 13.70 -8.96
CA ALA A 293 4.63 12.33 -9.09
C ALA A 293 4.84 11.47 -7.83
N ALA A 294 5.94 11.68 -7.11
CA ALA A 294 6.24 10.98 -5.85
C ALA A 294 5.17 11.20 -4.75
N PHE A 295 4.47 12.34 -4.78
CA PHE A 295 3.42 12.68 -3.82
C PHE A 295 2.02 12.25 -4.28
N THR A 296 1.97 11.37 -5.29
CA THR A 296 0.77 10.64 -5.66
C THR A 296 0.78 9.19 -5.17
N ARG A 297 1.77 8.85 -4.32
CA ARG A 297 1.87 7.56 -3.61
C ARG A 297 1.15 7.60 -2.26
N ASN A 298 0.70 6.45 -1.75
CA ASN A 298 0.12 6.35 -0.41
C ASN A 298 1.19 6.52 0.66
N THR A 299 2.33 5.88 0.42
CA THR A 299 3.52 5.98 1.24
C THR A 299 4.61 6.65 0.42
N LEU A 300 5.11 7.77 0.93
CA LEU A 300 6.17 8.57 0.32
C LEU A 300 7.49 7.81 0.42
N ASN A 301 7.99 7.47 -0.76
CA ASN A 301 9.31 6.89 -0.98
C ASN A 301 9.92 7.67 -2.14
N PHE A 302 10.89 8.54 -1.86
CA PHE A 302 11.50 9.37 -2.90
C PHE A 302 12.96 9.71 -2.60
N VAL A 303 13.70 10.01 -3.65
CA VAL A 303 15.08 10.47 -3.57
C VAL A 303 15.19 11.84 -4.19
N LEU A 304 15.70 12.81 -3.43
CA LEU A 304 16.18 14.08 -3.96
C LEU A 304 17.70 14.01 -4.08
N ARG A 305 18.28 14.49 -5.18
CA ARG A 305 19.73 14.56 -5.38
C ARG A 305 20.18 16.00 -5.57
N LYS A 306 21.21 16.41 -4.83
CA LYS A 306 21.74 17.77 -4.86
C LYS A 306 22.59 18.00 -6.12
N GLY A 307 22.26 19.01 -6.92
CA GLY A 307 23.00 19.38 -8.13
C GLY A 307 22.20 19.19 -9.42
N ASP A 308 22.89 19.04 -10.55
CA ASP A 308 22.28 18.74 -11.85
C ASP A 308 21.94 17.25 -11.97
N ASN A 309 20.72 16.98 -12.42
CA ASN A 309 20.10 15.65 -12.48
C ASN A 309 19.37 15.40 -13.80
N ALA A 310 19.59 16.19 -14.86
CA ALA A 310 18.83 16.07 -16.10
C ALA A 310 18.79 14.64 -16.67
N ASP A 311 19.90 13.90 -16.57
CA ASP A 311 20.00 12.50 -17.02
C ASP A 311 19.18 11.53 -16.16
N LEU A 312 19.18 11.72 -14.84
CA LEU A 312 18.42 10.93 -13.88
C LEU A 312 16.92 11.16 -14.04
N ILE A 313 16.53 12.42 -14.24
CA ILE A 313 15.14 12.83 -14.42
C ILE A 313 14.58 12.23 -15.72
N ALA A 314 15.36 12.27 -16.81
CA ALA A 314 14.94 11.71 -18.09
C ALA A 314 14.70 10.19 -18.07
N ARG A 315 15.30 9.46 -17.11
CA ARG A 315 15.18 8.00 -16.98
C ARG A 315 14.35 7.52 -15.80
N ARG A 316 13.59 8.41 -15.15
CA ARG A 316 12.69 8.05 -14.04
C ARG A 316 11.70 6.98 -14.46
N SER A 317 11.40 6.07 -13.56
CA SER A 317 10.32 5.10 -13.75
C SER A 317 8.99 5.82 -13.85
N ALA A 318 8.22 5.51 -14.90
CA ALA A 318 6.88 6.05 -15.05
C ALA A 318 5.91 5.35 -14.09
N PRO A 319 4.87 6.04 -13.60
CA PRO A 319 3.81 5.40 -12.83
C PRO A 319 3.15 4.25 -13.61
N PRO A 320 2.81 3.12 -12.96
CA PRO A 320 2.05 2.04 -13.59
C PRO A 320 0.70 2.53 -14.15
N PRO A 321 0.15 1.89 -15.19
CA PRO A 321 -1.17 2.24 -15.72
C PRO A 321 -2.27 2.06 -14.66
N PHE A 322 -3.40 2.74 -14.84
CA PHE A 322 -4.58 2.60 -13.99
C PHE A 322 -5.20 1.20 -14.13
N ARG A 323 -4.92 0.29 -13.20
CA ARG A 323 -5.43 -1.09 -13.20
C ARG A 323 -6.75 -1.18 -12.45
N HIS A 324 -6.80 -0.65 -11.24
CA HIS A 324 -7.97 -0.73 -10.36
C HIS A 324 -9.16 0.02 -10.96
N LEU A 325 -8.94 1.22 -11.49
CA LEU A 325 -10.00 2.00 -12.15
C LEU A 325 -10.50 1.31 -13.44
N ALA A 326 -9.62 0.66 -14.20
CA ALA A 326 -10.01 -0.09 -15.39
C ALA A 326 -10.85 -1.33 -15.03
N GLU A 327 -10.47 -2.07 -13.99
CA GLU A 327 -11.24 -3.20 -13.47
C GLU A 327 -12.63 -2.77 -12.98
N VAL A 328 -12.74 -1.67 -12.23
CA VAL A 328 -14.04 -1.13 -11.78
C VAL A 328 -14.93 -0.76 -12.96
N ALA A 329 -14.37 -0.12 -14.00
CA ALA A 329 -15.12 0.22 -15.21
C ALA A 329 -15.60 -1.04 -15.95
N SER A 330 -14.73 -2.05 -16.06
CA SER A 330 -15.05 -3.35 -16.67
C SER A 330 -16.19 -4.06 -15.93
N HIS A 331 -16.09 -4.16 -14.60
CA HIS A 331 -17.13 -4.80 -13.77
C HIS A 331 -18.48 -4.09 -13.88
N ARG A 332 -18.49 -2.74 -13.93
CA ARG A 332 -19.73 -1.99 -14.16
C ARG A 332 -20.34 -2.26 -15.53
N ALA A 333 -19.53 -2.28 -16.59
CA ALA A 333 -19.99 -2.60 -17.94
C ALA A 333 -20.55 -4.03 -18.03
N GLN A 334 -19.90 -4.99 -17.37
CA GLN A 334 -20.38 -6.37 -17.28
C GLN A 334 -21.71 -6.46 -16.51
N ALA A 335 -21.84 -5.76 -15.38
CA ALA A 335 -23.07 -5.71 -14.60
C ALA A 335 -24.24 -5.09 -15.40
N GLN A 336 -24.00 -4.01 -16.14
CA GLN A 336 -24.99 -3.41 -17.03
C GLN A 336 -25.45 -4.39 -18.12
N ARG A 337 -24.51 -5.11 -18.74
CA ARG A 337 -24.84 -6.12 -19.77
C ARG A 337 -25.67 -7.28 -19.21
N VAL A 338 -25.38 -7.72 -17.99
CA VAL A 338 -26.20 -8.75 -17.31
C VAL A 338 -27.61 -8.22 -17.08
N GLN A 339 -27.76 -6.99 -16.60
CA GLN A 339 -29.06 -6.37 -16.37
C GLN A 339 -29.88 -6.23 -17.67
N GLU A 340 -29.25 -5.84 -18.78
CA GLU A 340 -29.89 -5.78 -20.10
C GLU A 340 -30.37 -7.15 -20.59
N LEU A 341 -29.57 -8.20 -20.38
CA LEU A 341 -29.94 -9.58 -20.74
C LEU A 341 -31.10 -10.09 -19.89
N GLU A 342 -31.12 -9.77 -18.60
CA GLU A 342 -32.24 -10.10 -17.70
C GLU A 342 -33.53 -9.42 -18.15
N GLN A 343 -33.48 -8.13 -18.50
CA GLN A 343 -34.63 -7.40 -19.04
C GLN A 343 -35.11 -8.01 -20.36
N HIS A 344 -34.19 -8.39 -21.25
CA HIS A 344 -34.54 -9.04 -22.51
C HIS A 344 -35.22 -10.40 -22.28
N LEU A 345 -34.70 -11.21 -21.36
CA LEU A 345 -35.26 -12.50 -21.01
C LEU A 345 -36.65 -12.36 -20.39
N GLN A 346 -36.85 -11.37 -19.51
CA GLN A 346 -38.16 -11.06 -18.93
C GLN A 346 -39.18 -10.63 -20.00
N ALA A 347 -38.77 -9.80 -20.97
CA ALA A 347 -39.61 -9.39 -22.08
C ALA A 347 -39.99 -10.58 -22.99
N GLN A 348 -39.03 -11.47 -23.29
CA GLN A 348 -39.32 -12.70 -24.04
C GLN A 348 -40.27 -13.64 -23.27
N ALA A 349 -40.06 -13.82 -21.96
CA ALA A 349 -40.94 -14.64 -21.14
C ALA A 349 -42.37 -14.07 -21.08
N GLN A 350 -42.52 -12.74 -21.03
CA GLN A 350 -43.82 -12.09 -21.14
C GLN A 350 -44.45 -12.33 -22.52
N ARG A 351 -43.68 -12.20 -23.60
CA ARG A 351 -44.17 -12.47 -24.95
C ARG A 351 -44.63 -13.90 -25.13
N ILE A 352 -43.92 -14.87 -24.55
CA ILE A 352 -44.33 -16.29 -24.53
C ILE A 352 -45.67 -16.42 -23.79
N ARG A 353 -45.82 -15.84 -22.60
CA ARG A 353 -47.09 -15.86 -21.85
C ARG A 353 -48.24 -15.22 -22.64
N GLU A 354 -48.00 -14.11 -23.33
CA GLU A 354 -48.99 -13.47 -24.20
C GLU A 354 -49.39 -14.39 -25.37
N LEU A 355 -48.42 -15.04 -26.01
CA LEU A 355 -48.68 -16.00 -27.08
C LEU A 355 -49.44 -17.24 -26.57
N GLU A 356 -49.07 -17.77 -25.40
CA GLU A 356 -49.77 -18.87 -24.75
C GLU A 356 -51.23 -18.50 -24.44
N ALA A 357 -51.47 -17.31 -23.89
CA ALA A 357 -52.80 -16.78 -23.64
C ALA A 357 -53.59 -16.58 -24.95
N HIS A 358 -52.94 -16.11 -26.01
CA HIS A 358 -53.55 -15.92 -27.32
C HIS A 358 -53.95 -17.27 -27.96
N ILE A 359 -53.08 -18.28 -27.91
CA ILE A 359 -53.37 -19.65 -28.36
C ILE A 359 -54.50 -20.29 -27.53
N ALA A 360 -54.60 -19.97 -26.24
CA ALA A 360 -55.65 -20.47 -25.37
C ALA A 360 -57.04 -19.92 -25.68
N THR A 361 -57.18 -18.91 -26.57
CA THR A 361 -58.50 -18.42 -26.98
C THR A 361 -59.24 -19.47 -27.83
N PRO A 362 -60.56 -19.71 -27.58
CA PRO A 362 -61.31 -20.80 -28.20
C PRO A 362 -61.27 -20.87 -29.75
N PRO A 363 -61.34 -19.73 -30.49
CA PRO A 363 -61.33 -19.78 -31.96
C PRO A 363 -60.01 -20.29 -32.52
N LEU A 364 -58.89 -19.85 -31.94
CA LEU A 364 -57.54 -20.22 -32.40
C LEU A 364 -57.17 -21.64 -32.01
N ARG A 365 -57.51 -22.06 -30.79
CA ARG A 365 -57.30 -23.44 -30.33
C ARG A 365 -58.02 -24.45 -31.23
N HIS A 366 -59.26 -24.13 -31.65
CA HIS A 366 -60.01 -24.95 -32.60
C HIS A 366 -59.38 -24.94 -33.99
N GLN A 367 -59.01 -23.77 -34.54
CA GLN A 367 -58.36 -23.69 -35.84
C GLN A 367 -57.04 -24.47 -35.91
N LEU A 368 -56.22 -24.42 -34.85
CA LEU A 368 -54.94 -25.14 -34.78
C LEU A 368 -55.16 -26.66 -34.62
N ALA A 369 -56.12 -27.06 -33.79
CA ALA A 369 -56.51 -28.46 -33.65
C ALA A 369 -57.09 -29.02 -34.96
N ASP A 370 -57.87 -28.22 -35.71
CA ASP A 370 -58.42 -28.60 -37.01
C ASP A 370 -57.34 -28.73 -38.08
N HIS A 371 -56.35 -27.82 -38.10
CA HIS A 371 -55.21 -27.92 -39.00
C HIS A 371 -54.36 -29.17 -38.71
N LEU A 372 -54.04 -29.42 -37.43
CA LEU A 372 -53.29 -30.60 -36.99
C LEU A 372 -54.05 -31.89 -37.26
N ASN A 373 -55.36 -31.93 -36.97
CA ASN A 373 -56.22 -33.08 -37.28
C ASN A 373 -56.36 -33.32 -38.79
N GLY A 374 -56.44 -32.24 -39.59
CA GLY A 374 -56.43 -32.30 -41.04
C GLY A 374 -55.14 -32.93 -41.57
N ALA A 375 -53.99 -32.47 -41.07
CA ALA A 375 -52.68 -33.03 -41.43
C ALA A 375 -52.54 -34.49 -40.98
N LEU A 376 -52.95 -34.84 -39.76
CA LEU A 376 -52.90 -36.20 -39.22
C LEU A 376 -53.78 -37.18 -40.02
N LYS A 377 -54.97 -36.77 -40.45
CA LYS A 377 -55.87 -37.59 -41.29
C LYS A 377 -55.26 -37.93 -42.66
N GLN A 378 -54.33 -37.12 -43.17
CA GLN A 378 -53.64 -37.38 -44.44
C GLN A 378 -52.46 -38.36 -44.30
N THR A 379 -52.01 -38.64 -43.06
CA THR A 379 -50.85 -39.53 -42.84
C THR A 379 -51.15 -41.00 -43.14
N ALA A 380 -50.13 -41.73 -43.59
CA ALA A 380 -50.21 -43.17 -43.86
C ALA A 380 -50.53 -44.00 -42.59
N LEU A 381 -50.08 -43.51 -41.42
CA LEU A 381 -50.32 -44.11 -40.11
C LEU A 381 -51.80 -44.14 -39.72
N HIS A 382 -52.55 -43.07 -39.97
CA HIS A 382 -53.99 -43.05 -39.67
C HIS A 382 -54.77 -44.03 -40.57
N ARG A 383 -54.35 -44.19 -41.83
CA ARG A 383 -54.91 -45.19 -42.76
C ARG A 383 -54.60 -46.63 -42.33
N GLN A 384 -53.42 -46.90 -41.82
CA GLN A 384 -53.04 -48.22 -41.27
C GLN A 384 -53.78 -48.55 -39.97
N ALA A 385 -53.94 -47.59 -39.06
CA ALA A 385 -54.70 -47.77 -37.83
C ALA A 385 -56.18 -48.09 -38.10
N ARG A 386 -56.80 -47.41 -39.07
CA ARG A 386 -58.18 -47.68 -39.48
C ARG A 386 -58.34 -49.09 -40.08
N ARG A 387 -57.39 -49.53 -40.90
CA ARG A 387 -57.36 -50.90 -41.44
C ARG A 387 -57.19 -51.96 -40.34
N LEU A 388 -56.40 -51.69 -39.30
CA LEU A 388 -56.23 -52.59 -38.15
C LEU A 388 -57.50 -52.72 -37.31
N VAL A 389 -58.27 -51.63 -37.15
CA VAL A 389 -59.57 -51.64 -36.45
C VAL A 389 -60.64 -52.34 -37.28
N GLU A 390 -60.72 -52.08 -38.59
CA GLU A 390 -61.65 -52.79 -39.48
C GLU A 390 -61.34 -54.31 -39.53
N TRP A 391 -60.05 -54.67 -39.50
CA TRP A 391 -59.60 -56.05 -39.45
C TRP A 391 -59.90 -56.75 -38.12
N SER A 392 -59.75 -56.07 -36.98
CA SER A 392 -60.05 -56.64 -35.66
C SER A 392 -61.55 -56.87 -35.46
N VAL A 393 -62.40 -55.95 -35.94
CA VAL A 393 -63.87 -56.11 -35.94
C VAL A 393 -64.31 -57.26 -36.87
N GLY A 394 -63.58 -57.50 -37.98
CA GLY A 394 -63.82 -58.62 -38.89
C GLY A 394 -63.51 -60.00 -38.30
N ARG A 395 -62.50 -60.13 -37.42
CA ARG A 395 -62.15 -61.39 -36.74
C ARG A 395 -63.18 -61.81 -35.69
N VAL A 396 -63.72 -60.86 -34.94
CA VAL A 396 -64.75 -61.11 -33.91
C VAL A 396 -66.02 -61.72 -34.52
N LYS A 397 -66.33 -61.43 -35.80
CA LYS A 397 -67.46 -62.03 -36.53
C LYS A 397 -67.20 -63.42 -37.14
N ARG A 398 -65.95 -63.89 -37.22
CA ARG A 398 -65.60 -65.19 -37.84
C ARG A 398 -65.21 -66.28 -36.83
N GLY A 399 -64.94 -65.94 -35.57
CA GLY A 399 -64.61 -66.89 -34.50
C GLY A 399 -65.80 -67.43 -33.71
N SER A 400 -67.04 -67.15 -34.14
CA SER A 400 -68.29 -67.53 -33.49
C SER A 400 -69.17 -68.47 -34.35
N ARG A 401 -68.57 -69.28 -35.22
CA ARG A 401 -69.25 -70.32 -36.00
C ARG A 401 -68.75 -71.71 -35.63
#